data_AF-A0A438IBF3-F1
#
_entry.id   AF-A0A438IBF3-F1
#
_cell.length_a   1.000
_cell.length_b   1.000
_cell.length_c   1.000
_cell.angle_alpha   90.00
_cell.angle_beta   90.00
_cell.angle_gamma   90.00
#
_symmetry.space_group_name_H-M   'P 1'
#
loop_
_entity.id
_entity.type
_entity.pdbx_description
1 polymer ?
#
loop_
_entity_poly.entity_id
_entity_poly.type
_entity_poly.pdbx_seq_one_letter_code
_entity_poly.pdbx_strand_id
1 'polypeptide(L)'
;MFSSEKWCSSTWAKKVEGVKTRNTVLFDPNFWPHVAFCIKTTVPLVSVLREVDSEERPAMGYIYELMDSAKEKIAFNCRGMERKYGPIRRKIDARWTPQLHRPLHAVGYYLNPQLRYGDKFSNVDEVRKGLFECMDRMLDYQERLKADI
;
A
#
# COMPACT_ATOMS: atom_id res chain seq x y z
N MET A 1 -10.57 -0.81 -29.37
CA MET A 1 -11.74 0.00 -28.91
C MET A 1 -11.88 1.27 -29.72
N PHE A 2 -10.93 2.21 -29.71
CA PHE A 2 -11.02 3.49 -30.44
C PHE A 2 -10.71 3.41 -31.95
N SER A 3 -10.33 2.23 -32.44
CA SER A 3 -10.10 1.89 -33.85
C SER A 3 -11.12 0.89 -34.41
N SER A 4 -12.10 0.44 -33.61
CA SER A 4 -13.09 -0.53 -34.08
C SER A 4 -14.17 0.15 -34.92
N GLU A 5 -14.76 -0.61 -35.86
CA GLU A 5 -15.89 -0.14 -36.66
C GLU A 5 -17.05 0.33 -35.79
N LYS A 6 -17.35 -0.40 -34.70
CA LYS A 6 -18.38 -0.04 -33.72
C LYS A 6 -18.16 1.35 -33.09
N TRP A 7 -16.91 1.74 -32.86
CA TRP A 7 -16.61 3.08 -32.35
C TRP A 7 -16.77 4.13 -33.45
N CYS A 8 -16.19 3.88 -34.62
CA CYS A 8 -16.24 4.81 -35.76
C CYS A 8 -17.67 5.11 -36.23
N SER A 9 -18.59 4.14 -36.14
CA SER A 9 -20.00 4.32 -36.47
C SER A 9 -20.83 4.96 -35.35
N SER A 10 -20.29 5.11 -34.15
CA SER A 10 -21.01 5.68 -33.01
C SER A 10 -21.19 7.19 -33.11
N THR A 11 -22.26 7.71 -32.52
CA THR A 11 -22.48 9.16 -32.37
C THR A 11 -21.42 9.82 -31.48
N TRP A 12 -20.82 9.05 -30.56
CA TRP A 12 -19.78 9.51 -29.63
C TRP A 12 -18.47 9.84 -30.32
N ALA A 13 -18.08 9.07 -31.34
CA ALA A 13 -16.85 9.32 -32.09
C ALA A 13 -16.86 10.65 -32.85
N LYS A 14 -18.04 11.19 -33.15
CA LYS A 14 -18.23 12.48 -33.84
C LYS A 14 -18.25 13.68 -32.89
N LYS A 15 -18.43 13.46 -31.58
CA LYS A 15 -18.40 14.53 -30.58
C LYS A 15 -16.96 15.02 -30.37
N VAL A 16 -16.81 16.30 -30.05
CA VAL A 16 -15.51 16.94 -29.82
C VAL A 16 -14.73 16.19 -28.73
N GLU A 17 -15.40 15.75 -27.66
CA GLU A 17 -14.82 14.96 -26.58
C GLU A 17 -14.32 13.60 -27.09
N GLY A 18 -15.13 12.90 -27.90
CA GLY A 18 -14.78 11.60 -28.44
C GLY A 18 -13.57 11.64 -29.37
N VAL A 19 -13.47 12.68 -30.21
CA VAL A 19 -12.30 12.92 -31.07
C VAL A 19 -11.05 13.18 -30.21
N LYS A 20 -11.14 14.04 -29.19
CA LYS A 20 -10.04 14.31 -28.26
C LYS A 20 -9.59 13.06 -27.53
N THR A 21 -10.52 12.30 -26.94
CA THR A 21 -10.21 11.04 -26.24
C THR A 21 -9.55 10.03 -27.17
N ARG A 22 -10.08 9.84 -28.39
CA ARG A 22 -9.45 8.97 -29.38
C ARG A 22 -8.00 9.40 -29.66
N ASN A 23 -7.78 10.69 -29.86
CA ASN A 23 -6.45 11.20 -30.16
C ASN A 23 -5.48 10.98 -29.00
N THR A 24 -5.90 11.25 -27.77
CA THR A 24 -5.08 10.97 -26.58
C THR A 24 -4.79 9.48 -26.43
N VAL A 25 -5.80 8.62 -26.56
CA VAL A 25 -5.62 7.18 -26.33
C VAL A 25 -4.79 6.50 -27.42
N LEU A 26 -4.93 6.93 -28.69
CA LEU A 26 -4.24 6.28 -29.82
C LEU A 26 -2.91 6.92 -30.17
N PHE A 27 -2.78 8.24 -30.01
CA PHE A 27 -1.66 9.00 -30.59
C PHE A 27 -0.80 9.74 -29.57
N ASP A 28 -1.25 9.94 -28.32
CA ASP A 28 -0.36 10.49 -27.29
C ASP A 28 0.61 9.38 -26.81
N PRO A 29 1.93 9.51 -27.08
CA PRO A 29 2.90 8.50 -26.69
C PRO A 29 3.01 8.34 -25.16
N ASN A 30 2.55 9.32 -24.39
CA ASN A 30 2.64 9.31 -22.93
C ASN A 30 1.41 8.71 -22.25
N PHE A 31 0.28 8.57 -22.95
CA PHE A 31 -0.97 8.13 -22.33
C PHE A 31 -0.84 6.73 -21.69
N TRP A 32 -0.48 5.72 -22.48
CA TRP A 32 -0.35 4.34 -21.99
C TRP A 32 0.77 4.16 -20.96
N PRO A 33 1.97 4.77 -21.13
CA PRO A 33 2.98 4.76 -20.08
C PRO A 33 2.49 5.35 -18.75
N HIS A 34 1.73 6.44 -18.76
CA HIS A 34 1.16 7.02 -17.54
C HIS A 34 0.08 6.12 -16.92
N VAL A 35 -0.80 5.53 -17.73
CA VAL A 35 -1.79 4.54 -17.23
C VAL A 35 -1.08 3.35 -16.58
N ALA A 36 -0.06 2.81 -17.25
CA ALA A 36 0.73 1.69 -16.72
C ALA A 36 1.44 2.09 -15.41
N PHE A 37 1.95 3.32 -15.31
CA PHE A 37 2.52 3.85 -14.07
C PHE A 37 1.49 3.88 -12.94
N CYS A 38 0.31 4.46 -13.18
CA CYS A 38 -0.78 4.49 -12.20
C CYS A 38 -1.09 3.08 -11.69
N ILE A 39 -1.34 2.12 -12.59
CA ILE A 39 -1.65 0.73 -12.22
C ILE A 39 -0.51 0.12 -11.39
N LYS A 40 0.74 0.24 -11.83
CA LYS A 40 1.90 -0.31 -11.11
C LYS A 40 2.08 0.26 -9.70
N THR A 41 1.63 1.49 -9.48
CA THR A 41 1.72 2.16 -8.18
C THR A 41 0.51 1.90 -7.27
N THR A 42 -0.68 1.62 -7.85
CA THR A 42 -1.90 1.41 -7.06
C THR A 42 -2.17 -0.05 -6.76
N VAL A 43 -1.80 -0.98 -7.64
CA VAL A 43 -2.03 -2.43 -7.44
C VAL A 43 -1.49 -2.93 -6.08
N PRO A 44 -0.27 -2.58 -5.64
CA PRO A 44 0.20 -3.01 -4.31
C PRO A 44 -0.71 -2.58 -3.17
N LEU A 45 -1.30 -1.37 -3.23
CA LEU A 45 -2.23 -0.89 -2.21
C LEU A 45 -3.58 -1.62 -2.28
N VAL A 46 -4.08 -1.90 -3.48
CA VAL A 46 -5.30 -2.71 -3.66
C VAL A 46 -5.11 -4.12 -3.11
N SER A 47 -3.91 -4.71 -3.25
CA SER A 47 -3.57 -5.99 -2.64
C SER A 47 -3.64 -5.92 -1.11
N VAL A 48 -3.10 -4.87 -0.47
CA VAL A 48 -3.22 -4.70 0.99
C VAL A 48 -4.68 -4.64 1.42
N LEU A 49 -5.50 -3.86 0.71
CA LEU A 49 -6.93 -3.76 1.02
C LEU A 49 -7.63 -5.11 0.92
N ARG A 50 -7.36 -5.89 -0.12
CA ARG A 50 -7.94 -7.22 -0.30
C ARG A 50 -7.53 -8.21 0.80
N GLU A 51 -6.26 -8.21 1.20
CA GLU A 51 -5.77 -9.08 2.26
C GLU A 51 -6.43 -8.78 3.60
N VAL A 52 -6.58 -7.49 3.91
CA VAL A 52 -7.15 -7.00 5.17
C VAL A 52 -8.66 -7.21 5.24
N ASP A 53 -9.35 -7.14 4.10
CA ASP A 53 -10.81 -7.33 3.97
C ASP A 53 -11.21 -8.80 3.71
N SER A 54 -10.23 -9.70 3.55
CA SER A 54 -10.50 -11.11 3.20
C SER A 54 -11.24 -11.89 4.30
N GLU A 55 -11.18 -11.43 5.55
CA GLU A 55 -11.65 -12.13 6.76
C GLU A 55 -11.07 -13.56 6.94
N GLU A 56 -10.11 -13.98 6.10
CA GLU A 56 -9.46 -15.29 6.17
C GLU A 56 -8.52 -15.41 7.37
N ARG A 57 -7.91 -14.27 7.78
CA ARG A 57 -6.99 -14.19 8.91
C ARG A 57 -7.08 -12.83 9.61
N PRO A 58 -6.71 -12.73 10.90
CA PRO A 58 -6.74 -11.47 11.62
C PRO A 58 -5.82 -10.43 10.98
N ALA A 59 -6.40 -9.38 10.38
CA ALA A 59 -5.64 -8.33 9.69
C ALA A 59 -4.62 -7.62 10.58
N MET A 60 -4.92 -7.54 11.88
CA MET A 60 -4.13 -6.80 12.86
C MET A 60 -2.67 -7.26 12.94
N GLY A 61 -2.41 -8.56 12.76
CA GLY A 61 -1.07 -9.13 12.81
C GLY A 61 -0.25 -8.95 11.53
N TYR A 62 -0.86 -8.49 10.43
CA TYR A 62 -0.25 -8.45 9.10
C TYR A 62 -0.24 -7.06 8.47
N ILE A 63 -1.22 -6.21 8.78
CA ILE A 63 -1.41 -4.90 8.13
C ILE A 63 -0.13 -4.05 8.10
N TYR A 64 0.68 -4.08 9.15
CA TYR A 64 1.95 -3.36 9.22
C TYR A 64 2.95 -3.85 8.16
N GLU A 65 3.19 -5.17 8.09
CA GLU A 65 4.06 -5.78 7.07
C GLU A 65 3.50 -5.57 5.67
N LEU A 66 2.19 -5.76 5.48
CA LEU A 66 1.55 -5.63 4.17
C LEU A 66 1.72 -4.20 3.63
N MET A 67 1.58 -3.19 4.49
CA MET A 67 1.78 -1.80 4.13
C MET A 67 3.25 -1.51 3.77
N ASP A 68 4.19 -2.05 4.53
CA ASP A 68 5.63 -1.87 4.26
C ASP A 68 6.04 -2.54 2.93
N SER A 69 5.64 -3.81 2.75
CA SER A 69 5.76 -4.58 1.52
C SER A 69 5.14 -3.87 0.31
N ALA A 70 4.01 -3.19 0.49
CA ALA A 70 3.40 -2.40 -0.58
C ALA A 70 4.26 -1.18 -0.95
N LYS A 71 4.84 -0.46 0.02
CA LYS A 71 5.74 0.66 -0.24
C LYS A 71 7.00 0.20 -0.98
N GLU A 72 7.57 -0.94 -0.59
CA GLU A 72 8.72 -1.56 -1.27
C GLU A 72 8.39 -1.95 -2.70
N LYS A 73 7.26 -2.64 -2.92
CA LYS A 73 6.79 -3.03 -4.26
C LYS A 73 6.56 -1.81 -5.17
N ILE A 74 6.04 -0.71 -4.64
CA ILE A 74 5.88 0.54 -5.40
C ILE A 74 7.25 1.12 -5.79
N ALA A 75 8.22 1.15 -4.86
CA ALA A 75 9.57 1.60 -5.14
C ALA A 75 10.24 0.72 -6.21
N PHE A 76 10.12 -0.60 -6.09
CA PHE A 76 10.60 -1.57 -7.06
C PHE A 76 9.96 -1.39 -8.45
N ASN A 77 8.63 -1.22 -8.52
CA ASN A 77 7.91 -0.96 -9.77
C ASN A 77 8.35 0.35 -10.43
N CYS A 78 8.83 1.31 -9.63
CA CYS A 78 9.46 2.55 -10.08
C CYS A 78 10.97 2.41 -10.35
N ARG A 79 11.52 1.19 -10.35
CA ARG A 79 12.94 0.87 -10.52
C ARG A 79 13.86 1.59 -9.53
N GLY A 80 13.37 1.82 -8.31
CA GLY A 80 14.11 2.59 -7.30
C GLY A 80 14.27 4.08 -7.61
N MET A 81 13.60 4.62 -8.64
CA MET A 81 13.65 6.05 -8.94
C MET A 81 12.83 6.85 -7.93
N GLU A 82 13.49 7.40 -6.91
CA GLU A 82 12.86 8.15 -5.82
C GLU A 82 11.97 9.30 -6.32
N ARG A 83 12.36 10.00 -7.39
CA ARG A 83 11.53 11.06 -8.00
C ARG A 83 10.14 10.57 -8.40
N LYS A 84 9.99 9.28 -8.75
CA LYS A 84 8.70 8.68 -9.13
C LYS A 84 7.90 8.19 -7.93
N TYR A 85 8.49 7.40 -7.05
CA TYR A 85 7.74 6.80 -5.93
C TYR A 85 7.70 7.66 -4.67
N GLY A 86 8.67 8.55 -4.45
CA GLY A 86 8.77 9.39 -3.26
C GLY A 86 7.52 10.23 -2.99
N PRO A 87 6.93 10.92 -4.00
CA PRO A 87 5.66 11.62 -3.83
C PRO A 87 4.50 10.69 -3.43
N ILE A 88 4.49 9.45 -3.93
CA ILE A 88 3.46 8.44 -3.64
C ILE A 88 3.65 7.93 -2.21
N ARG A 89 4.87 7.58 -1.82
CA ARG A 89 5.23 7.16 -0.46
C ARG A 89 4.80 8.20 0.57
N ARG A 90 5.10 9.49 0.33
CA ARG A 90 4.63 10.59 1.21
C ARG A 90 3.11 10.66 1.34
N LYS A 91 2.36 10.43 0.26
CA LYS A 91 0.89 10.39 0.31
C LYS A 91 0.38 9.19 1.11
N ILE A 92 1.03 8.03 0.96
CA ILE A 92 0.72 6.83 1.76
C ILE A 92 1.00 7.13 3.23
N ASP A 93 2.20 7.62 3.57
CA ASP A 93 2.59 7.93 4.95
C ASP A 93 1.65 8.96 5.58
N ALA A 94 1.27 10.01 4.86
CA ALA A 94 0.33 11.03 5.35
C ALA A 94 -1.06 10.46 5.70
N ARG A 95 -1.47 9.33 5.09
CA ARG A 95 -2.74 8.64 5.41
C ARG A 95 -2.55 7.55 6.45
N TRP A 96 -1.46 6.80 6.33
CA TRP A 96 -1.08 5.69 7.19
C TRP A 96 -0.76 6.15 8.62
N THR A 97 0.10 7.15 8.77
CA THR A 97 0.60 7.65 10.07
C THR A 97 -0.52 7.99 11.07
N PRO A 98 -1.54 8.80 10.69
CA PRO A 98 -2.59 9.17 11.63
C PRO A 98 -3.62 8.06 11.89
N GLN A 99 -3.75 7.04 11.04
CA GLN A 99 -4.84 6.07 11.15
C GLN A 99 -4.36 4.73 11.68
N LEU A 100 -3.39 4.12 11.00
CA LEU A 100 -3.03 2.72 11.17
C LEU A 100 -1.56 2.53 11.59
N HIS A 101 -0.75 3.59 11.59
CA HIS A 101 0.58 3.56 12.19
C HIS A 101 0.53 3.76 13.70
N ARG A 102 -0.21 2.90 14.37
CA ARG A 102 -0.41 2.96 15.83
C ARG A 102 0.40 1.86 16.51
N PRO A 103 0.83 2.06 17.77
CA PRO A 103 1.54 1.05 18.55
C PRO A 103 0.90 -0.32 18.46
N LEU A 104 -0.44 -0.38 18.53
CA LEU A 104 -1.20 -1.62 18.44
C LEU A 104 -0.93 -2.42 17.15
N HIS A 105 -0.78 -1.77 16.00
CA HIS A 105 -0.50 -2.45 14.72
C HIS A 105 0.95 -2.94 14.66
N ALA A 106 1.89 -2.16 15.20
CA ALA A 106 3.28 -2.56 15.34
C ALA A 106 3.44 -3.76 16.31
N VAL A 107 2.69 -3.77 17.42
CA VAL A 107 2.61 -4.92 18.34
C VAL A 107 2.01 -6.13 17.66
N GLY A 108 0.93 -5.96 16.90
CA GLY A 108 0.32 -7.03 16.12
C GLY A 108 1.33 -7.72 15.21
N TYR A 109 2.17 -6.94 14.52
CA TYR A 109 3.28 -7.46 13.73
C TYR A 109 4.35 -8.16 14.58
N TYR A 110 4.80 -7.53 15.68
CA TYR A 110 5.83 -8.09 16.56
C TYR A 110 5.43 -9.44 17.15
N LEU A 111 4.16 -9.58 17.56
CA LEU A 111 3.62 -10.77 18.22
C LEU A 111 3.13 -11.85 17.25
N ASN A 112 3.08 -11.58 15.95
CA ASN A 112 2.66 -12.57 14.96
C ASN A 112 3.75 -13.63 14.76
N PRO A 113 3.58 -14.90 15.19
CA PRO A 113 4.65 -15.90 15.16
C PRO A 113 5.12 -16.21 13.74
N GLN A 114 4.23 -16.16 12.75
CA GLN A 114 4.57 -16.42 11.35
C GLN A 114 5.54 -15.37 10.79
N LEU A 115 5.39 -14.12 11.22
CA LEU A 115 6.26 -13.03 10.80
C LEU A 115 7.49 -12.92 11.70
N ARG A 116 7.33 -13.07 13.01
CA ARG A 116 8.38 -12.95 14.02
C ARG A 116 9.56 -13.89 13.78
N TYR A 117 9.26 -15.13 13.43
CA TYR A 117 10.30 -16.14 13.18
C TYR A 117 10.61 -16.31 11.69
N GLY A 118 10.09 -15.43 10.83
CA GLY A 118 10.39 -15.42 9.40
C GLY A 118 11.63 -14.59 9.06
N ASP A 119 12.26 -14.90 7.93
CA ASP A 119 13.50 -14.26 7.47
C ASP A 119 13.39 -12.73 7.25
N LYS A 120 12.16 -12.24 7.08
CA LYS A 120 11.86 -10.84 6.82
C LYS A 120 11.45 -10.06 8.07
N PHE A 121 11.60 -10.66 9.25
CA PHE A 121 11.27 -9.97 10.49
C PHE A 121 12.18 -8.74 10.69
N SER A 122 11.55 -7.59 10.87
CA SER A 122 12.23 -6.32 11.12
C SER A 122 12.01 -5.89 12.56
N ASN A 123 13.03 -6.08 13.41
CA ASN A 123 13.01 -5.69 14.82
C ASN A 123 13.49 -4.23 15.02
N VAL A 124 13.01 -3.31 14.18
CA VAL A 124 13.40 -1.91 14.25
C VAL A 124 12.84 -1.23 15.50
N ASP A 125 13.49 -0.14 15.90
CA ASP A 125 13.15 0.62 17.12
C ASP A 125 11.66 1.00 17.17
N GLU A 126 11.08 1.37 16.02
CA GLU A 126 9.67 1.72 15.92
C GLU A 126 8.73 0.57 16.34
N VAL A 127 9.03 -0.65 15.90
CA VAL A 127 8.22 -1.84 16.23
C VAL A 127 8.35 -2.16 17.73
N ARG A 128 9.58 -2.10 18.26
CA ARG A 128 9.85 -2.31 19.69
C ARG A 128 9.18 -1.25 20.56
N LYS A 129 9.23 0.00 20.14
CA LYS A 129 8.56 1.12 20.81
C LYS A 129 7.05 0.92 20.81
N GLY A 130 6.48 0.46 19.70
CA GLY A 130 5.07 0.08 19.63
C GLY A 130 4.70 -0.97 20.69
N LEU A 131 5.55 -1.99 20.86
CA LEU A 131 5.39 -3.01 21.90
C LEU A 131 5.35 -2.41 23.30
N PHE A 132 6.39 -1.66 23.66
CA PHE A 132 6.49 -1.07 24.98
C PHE A 132 5.34 -0.09 25.28
N GLU A 133 4.96 0.75 24.32
CA GLU A 133 3.84 1.68 24.50
C GLU A 133 2.49 0.97 24.71
N CYS A 134 2.28 -0.19 24.08
CA CYS A 134 1.08 -0.99 24.33
C CYS A 134 1.13 -1.65 25.71
N MET A 135 2.27 -2.20 26.11
CA MET A 135 2.42 -2.79 27.44
C MET A 135 2.22 -1.79 28.55
N ASP A 136 2.80 -0.59 28.43
CA ASP A 136 2.69 0.46 29.45
C ASP A 136 1.24 0.94 29.62
N ARG A 137 0.37 0.71 28.62
CA ARG A 137 -1.07 1.00 28.70
C ARG A 137 -1.90 -0.17 29.22
N MET A 138 -1.45 -1.40 29.00
CA MET A 138 -2.23 -2.62 29.26
C MET A 138 -1.85 -3.30 30.58
N LEU A 139 -0.61 -3.16 31.01
CA LEU A 139 -0.05 -3.84 32.18
C LEU A 139 0.11 -2.86 33.33
N ASP A 140 -0.14 -3.35 34.54
CA ASP A 140 0.27 -2.62 35.74
C ASP A 140 1.80 -2.73 35.96
N TYR A 141 2.31 -1.98 36.93
CA TYR A 141 3.75 -1.95 37.21
C TYR A 141 4.34 -3.34 37.55
N GLN A 142 3.60 -4.17 38.28
CA GLN A 142 4.08 -5.49 38.70
C GLN A 142 4.06 -6.48 37.55
N GLU A 143 3.03 -6.44 36.71
CA GLU A 143 2.94 -7.21 35.47
C GLU A 143 4.03 -6.80 34.48
N ARG A 144 4.30 -5.50 34.38
CA ARG A 144 5.33 -4.95 33.48
C ARG A 144 6.74 -5.42 33.84
N LEU A 145 7.05 -5.52 35.14
CA LEU A 145 8.34 -6.03 35.63
C LEU A 145 8.53 -7.53 35.38
N LYS A 146 7.44 -8.30 35.29
CA LYS A 146 7.47 -9.75 35.06
C LYS A 146 7.49 -10.11 33.58
N ALA A 147 7.10 -9.20 32.71
CA ALA A 147 7.10 -9.43 31.27
C ALA A 147 8.53 -9.45 30.72
N ASP A 148 9.03 -10.65 30.44
CA ASP A 148 10.34 -10.89 29.82
C ASP A 148 10.20 -10.84 28.28
N ILE A 149 10.91 -9.92 27.62
CA ILE A 149 10.76 -9.61 26.18
C ILE A 149 12.11 -9.31 25.53
#